data_AF-A0A7S0ACP5-F1
#
_entry.id   AF-A0A7S0ACP5-F1
#
_cell.length_a   1.000
_cell.length_b   1.000
_cell.length_c   1.000
_cell.angle_alpha   90.00
_cell.angle_beta   90.00
_cell.angle_gamma   90.00
#
_symmetry.space_group_name_H-M   'P 1'
#
loop_
_entity.id
_entity.type
_entity.pdbx_description
1 polymer ?
#
loop_
_entity_poly.entity_id
_entity_poly.type
_entity_poly.pdbx_seq_one_letter_code
_entity_poly.pdbx_strand_id
1 'polypeptide(L)'
;ALPTMCGSRVAFMTCGLPGVQKAFAKHCSDASKLWHLIPSGQGNPYGIGKTLHTGDSLEQRQDVFCRLGDVYVTVEGGPHISRDVATARAQGAGIVPVMRTGGASGGHFGFPAEALERPGDVEEAQWALLANREATAAECAAAAAAVVSCLLRARGHDPHAADPDARQGDPKVDPTPQEAAARQVRLPTTSPSASLVSGVTEEEEAAVRSVAGSEVSAAHRLLHAGRT
;
A
#
# COMPACT_ATOMS: atom_id res chain seq x y z
N ALA A 1 -1.24 7.75 9.02
CA ALA A 1 0.21 7.99 9.18
C ALA A 1 0.87 8.24 7.82
N LEU A 2 0.93 7.23 6.95
CA LEU A 2 1.65 7.31 5.66
C LEU A 2 1.25 8.50 4.76
N PRO A 3 -0.04 8.73 4.44
CA PRO A 3 -0.43 9.84 3.56
C PRO A 3 -0.06 11.23 4.11
N THR A 4 -0.05 11.37 5.44
CA THR A 4 0.32 12.61 6.12
C THR A 4 1.83 12.79 6.16
N MET A 5 2.60 11.72 6.39
CA MET A 5 4.06 11.77 6.50
C MET A 5 4.77 11.92 5.15
N CYS A 6 4.25 11.29 4.11
CA CYS A 6 4.88 11.32 2.78
C CYS A 6 4.40 12.50 1.89
N GLY A 7 3.51 13.36 2.41
CA GLY A 7 3.09 14.61 1.78
C GLY A 7 2.14 14.48 0.59
N SER A 8 2.03 15.55 -0.21
CA SER A 8 1.04 15.64 -1.31
C SER A 8 1.43 14.85 -2.56
N ARG A 9 2.72 14.56 -2.76
CA ARG A 9 3.27 14.03 -4.02
C ARG A 9 3.43 12.52 -4.06
N VAL A 10 2.73 11.79 -3.18
CA VAL A 10 2.77 10.32 -3.12
C VAL A 10 1.45 9.73 -3.56
N ALA A 11 1.54 8.72 -4.42
CA ALA A 11 0.44 7.84 -4.75
C ALA A 11 0.63 6.48 -4.05
N PHE A 12 -0.45 5.91 -3.56
CA PHE A 12 -0.47 4.56 -2.99
C PHE A 12 -1.05 3.60 -4.01
N MET A 13 -0.38 2.46 -4.21
CA MET A 13 -0.74 1.53 -5.28
C MET A 13 -0.95 0.14 -4.69
N THR A 14 -2.02 -0.53 -5.12
CA THR A 14 -2.30 -1.93 -4.79
C THR A 14 -2.75 -2.68 -6.05
N CYS A 15 -2.77 -4.01 -5.99
CA CYS A 15 -3.27 -4.87 -7.08
C CYS A 15 -4.76 -5.24 -6.96
N GLY A 16 -5.48 -4.64 -6.01
CA GLY A 16 -6.91 -4.90 -5.80
C GLY A 16 -7.25 -6.26 -5.18
N LEU A 17 -6.28 -6.94 -4.53
CA LEU A 17 -6.47 -8.27 -3.96
C LEU A 17 -7.16 -8.24 -2.58
N PRO A 18 -7.92 -9.28 -2.17
CA PRO A 18 -8.45 -9.33 -0.82
C PRO A 18 -7.35 -9.34 0.26
N GLY A 19 -7.75 -9.19 1.52
CA GLY A 19 -6.84 -9.24 2.67
C GLY A 19 -6.14 -7.89 2.93
N VAL A 20 -4.80 -7.92 3.09
CA VAL A 20 -3.96 -6.76 3.42
C VAL A 20 -4.24 -5.54 2.52
N GLN A 21 -4.37 -5.72 1.21
CA GLN A 21 -4.60 -4.60 0.29
C GLN A 21 -5.99 -3.98 0.48
N LYS A 22 -7.02 -4.79 0.74
CA LYS A 22 -8.37 -4.32 1.07
C LYS A 22 -8.39 -3.61 2.41
N ALA A 23 -7.69 -4.14 3.42
CA ALA A 23 -7.56 -3.52 4.73
C ALA A 23 -6.86 -2.16 4.61
N PHE A 24 -5.81 -2.06 3.78
CA PHE A 24 -5.10 -0.81 3.53
C PHE A 24 -6.02 0.20 2.86
N ALA A 25 -6.72 -0.20 1.80
CA ALA A 25 -7.62 0.66 1.05
C ALA A 25 -8.72 1.29 1.93
N LYS A 26 -9.31 0.49 2.83
CA LYS A 26 -10.36 0.97 3.75
C LYS A 26 -9.88 1.98 4.78
N HIS A 27 -8.60 1.92 5.14
CA HIS A 27 -8.04 2.73 6.21
C HIS A 27 -7.11 3.83 5.69
N CYS A 28 -6.88 3.88 4.38
CA CYS A 28 -6.10 4.93 3.73
C CYS A 28 -6.84 6.26 3.91
N SER A 29 -6.25 7.17 4.69
CA SER A 29 -6.89 8.44 5.05
C SER A 29 -7.18 9.38 3.87
N ASP A 30 -6.50 9.17 2.74
CA ASP A 30 -6.70 9.92 1.51
C ASP A 30 -6.93 8.98 0.33
N ALA A 31 -8.20 8.69 0.03
CA ALA A 31 -8.56 7.83 -1.08
C ALA A 31 -8.23 8.44 -2.45
N SER A 32 -8.04 9.77 -2.55
CA SER A 32 -7.74 10.43 -3.83
C SER A 32 -6.33 10.08 -4.36
N LYS A 33 -5.45 9.65 -3.46
CA LYS A 33 -4.09 9.17 -3.72
C LYS A 33 -3.98 7.66 -3.89
N LEU A 34 -5.06 6.92 -3.65
CA LEU A 34 -5.07 5.47 -3.74
C LEU A 34 -5.44 5.02 -5.15
N TRP A 35 -4.61 4.16 -5.74
CA TRP A 35 -4.80 3.55 -7.04
C TRP A 35 -4.79 2.02 -6.94
N HIS A 36 -5.72 1.40 -7.67
CA HIS A 36 -5.82 -0.05 -7.82
C HIS A 36 -5.42 -0.41 -9.24
N LEU A 37 -4.30 -1.11 -9.39
CA LEU A 37 -3.88 -1.71 -10.65
C LEU A 37 -4.68 -2.98 -10.83
N ILE A 38 -5.48 -3.04 -11.90
CA ILE A 38 -6.31 -4.20 -12.23
C ILE A 38 -6.23 -4.50 -13.73
N PRO A 39 -6.49 -5.74 -14.17
CA PRO A 39 -6.56 -6.05 -15.59
C PRO A 39 -7.71 -5.30 -16.29
N SER A 40 -7.59 -5.14 -17.62
CA SER A 40 -8.64 -4.59 -18.48
C SER A 40 -9.99 -5.30 -18.26
N GLY A 41 -11.08 -4.52 -18.22
CA GLY A 41 -12.45 -5.05 -18.11
C GLY A 41 -12.92 -5.42 -16.69
N GLN A 42 -12.08 -5.26 -15.66
CA GLN A 42 -12.48 -5.44 -14.25
C GLN A 42 -12.95 -4.12 -13.62
N GLY A 43 -13.84 -4.17 -12.62
CA GLY A 43 -14.31 -2.98 -11.90
C GLY A 43 -13.46 -2.62 -10.68
N ASN A 44 -13.69 -1.46 -10.06
CA ASN A 44 -13.03 -1.09 -8.81
C ASN A 44 -13.31 -2.16 -7.73
N PRO A 45 -12.28 -2.83 -7.18
CA PRO A 45 -12.46 -4.00 -6.33
C PRO A 45 -13.06 -3.68 -4.95
N TYR A 46 -12.96 -2.43 -4.49
CA TYR A 46 -13.39 -2.05 -3.13
C TYR A 46 -14.38 -0.88 -3.10
N GLY A 47 -14.63 -0.22 -4.24
CA GLY A 47 -15.44 1.00 -4.31
C GLY A 47 -14.79 2.23 -3.66
N ILE A 48 -13.48 2.17 -3.37
CA ILE A 48 -12.66 3.23 -2.79
C ILE A 48 -11.42 3.40 -3.67
N GLY A 49 -10.88 4.61 -3.77
CA GLY A 49 -9.72 4.89 -4.62
C GLY A 49 -10.03 4.93 -6.11
N LYS A 50 -8.99 5.13 -6.91
CA LYS A 50 -9.02 5.17 -8.37
C LYS A 50 -8.59 3.82 -8.95
N THR A 51 -9.01 3.55 -10.19
CA THR A 51 -8.65 2.34 -10.91
C THR A 51 -7.69 2.68 -12.04
N LEU A 52 -6.63 1.90 -12.19
CA LEU A 52 -5.71 1.97 -13.34
C LEU A 52 -5.70 0.61 -14.04
N HIS A 53 -6.24 0.55 -15.25
CA HIS A 53 -6.24 -0.68 -16.04
C HIS A 53 -4.83 -0.94 -16.58
N THR A 54 -4.28 -2.10 -16.26
CA THR A 54 -2.89 -2.48 -16.60
C THR A 54 -2.84 -3.93 -17.07
N GLY A 55 -2.59 -4.11 -18.38
CA GLY A 55 -2.55 -5.42 -19.02
C GLY A 55 -3.92 -6.11 -19.10
N ASP A 56 -3.94 -7.23 -19.81
CA ASP A 56 -5.13 -8.06 -20.03
C ASP A 56 -5.17 -9.27 -19.09
N SER A 57 -4.11 -9.52 -18.32
CA SER A 57 -4.00 -10.64 -17.38
C SER A 57 -3.42 -10.23 -16.02
N LEU A 58 -3.59 -11.10 -15.01
CA LEU A 58 -2.99 -10.90 -13.69
C LEU A 58 -1.46 -10.84 -13.73
N GLU A 59 -0.85 -11.60 -14.65
CA GLU A 59 0.61 -11.66 -14.84
C GLU A 59 1.12 -10.35 -15.46
N GLN A 60 0.49 -9.88 -16.55
CA GLN A 60 0.86 -8.61 -17.17
C GLN A 60 0.68 -7.41 -16.22
N ARG A 61 -0.43 -7.42 -15.45
CA ARG A 61 -0.65 -6.44 -14.38
C ARG A 61 0.49 -6.48 -13.35
N GLN A 62 0.90 -7.67 -12.93
CA GLN A 62 1.96 -7.85 -11.95
C GLN A 62 3.31 -7.31 -12.47
N ASP A 63 3.65 -7.60 -13.73
CA ASP A 63 4.87 -7.09 -14.37
C ASP A 63 4.91 -5.56 -14.39
N VAL A 64 3.78 -4.92 -14.67
CA VAL A 64 3.65 -3.45 -14.58
C VAL A 64 3.78 -2.99 -13.14
N PHE A 65 3.08 -3.65 -12.21
CA PHE A 65 3.10 -3.29 -10.79
C PHE A 65 4.50 -3.30 -10.20
N CYS A 66 5.34 -4.29 -10.55
CA CYS A 66 6.74 -4.41 -10.08
C CYS A 66 7.71 -3.38 -10.68
N ARG A 67 7.29 -2.61 -11.67
CA ARG A 67 8.13 -1.61 -12.37
C ARG A 67 7.76 -0.17 -12.06
N LEU A 68 6.63 0.05 -11.38
CA LEU A 68 6.03 1.37 -11.24
C LEU A 68 6.33 2.04 -9.90
N GLY A 69 6.61 1.26 -8.86
CA GLY A 69 6.79 1.77 -7.50
C GLY A 69 8.23 2.18 -7.21
N ASP A 70 8.41 3.34 -6.58
CA ASP A 70 9.70 3.76 -6.03
C ASP A 70 10.04 2.99 -4.75
N VAL A 71 9.02 2.68 -3.96
CA VAL A 71 9.12 1.96 -2.69
C VAL A 71 7.99 0.95 -2.58
N TYR A 72 8.32 -0.29 -2.21
CA TYR A 72 7.37 -1.37 -1.94
C TYR A 72 7.36 -1.70 -0.45
N VAL A 73 6.17 -1.68 0.14
CA VAL A 73 5.94 -2.17 1.50
C VAL A 73 5.38 -3.59 1.40
N THR A 74 6.02 -4.54 2.05
CA THR A 74 5.52 -5.93 2.10
C THR A 74 5.06 -6.30 3.50
N VAL A 75 3.94 -7.00 3.58
CA VAL A 75 3.35 -7.52 4.82
C VAL A 75 3.00 -8.98 4.56
N GLU A 76 3.51 -9.91 5.38
CA GLU A 76 3.46 -11.35 5.12
C GLU A 76 3.97 -11.70 3.71
N GLY A 77 3.24 -12.54 2.99
CA GLY A 77 3.46 -12.91 1.62
C GLY A 77 3.90 -14.35 1.46
N GLY A 78 3.56 -14.92 0.30
CA GLY A 78 4.07 -16.21 -0.15
C GLY A 78 5.19 -16.06 -1.18
N PRO A 79 5.52 -17.14 -1.90
CA PRO A 79 6.55 -17.14 -2.95
C PRO A 79 6.34 -16.09 -4.06
N HIS A 80 5.10 -15.67 -4.30
CA HIS A 80 4.80 -14.62 -5.28
C HIS A 80 5.40 -13.27 -4.85
N ILE A 81 5.22 -12.88 -3.58
CA ILE A 81 5.75 -11.62 -3.05
C ILE A 81 7.28 -11.61 -3.07
N SER A 82 7.92 -12.75 -2.77
CA SER A 82 9.37 -12.89 -2.86
C SER A 82 9.90 -12.61 -4.28
N ARG A 83 9.26 -13.18 -5.31
CA ARG A 83 9.59 -12.90 -6.71
C ARG A 83 9.33 -11.45 -7.10
N ASP A 84 8.21 -10.89 -6.65
CA ASP A 84 7.86 -9.49 -6.93
C ASP A 84 8.90 -8.52 -6.35
N VAL A 85 9.37 -8.78 -5.12
CA VAL A 85 10.43 -8.00 -4.47
C VAL A 85 11.75 -8.14 -5.20
N ALA A 86 12.12 -9.35 -5.64
CA ALA A 86 13.33 -9.55 -6.43
C ALA A 86 13.29 -8.72 -7.73
N THR A 87 12.17 -8.73 -8.45
CA THR A 87 11.97 -7.91 -9.65
C THR A 87 12.04 -6.41 -9.34
N ALA A 88 11.30 -5.94 -8.33
CA ALA A 88 11.27 -4.53 -7.94
C ALA A 88 12.67 -4.04 -7.53
N ARG A 89 13.43 -4.82 -6.76
CA ARG A 89 14.81 -4.49 -6.38
C ARG A 89 15.76 -4.46 -7.57
N ALA A 90 15.62 -5.37 -8.52
CA ALA A 90 16.41 -5.36 -9.74
C ALA A 90 16.16 -4.09 -10.59
N GLN A 91 14.98 -3.48 -10.46
CA GLN A 91 14.65 -2.16 -11.03
C GLN A 91 15.10 -1.00 -10.14
N GLY A 92 15.79 -1.29 -9.04
CA GLY A 92 16.31 -0.31 -8.11
C GLY A 92 15.25 0.29 -7.21
N ALA A 93 14.11 -0.37 -6.94
CA ALA A 93 13.11 0.09 -5.97
C ALA A 93 13.54 -0.14 -4.51
N GLY A 94 13.01 0.68 -3.60
CA GLY A 94 13.21 0.55 -2.16
C GLY A 94 12.27 -0.50 -1.59
N ILE A 95 12.72 -1.31 -0.64
CA ILE A 95 11.88 -2.35 -0.03
C ILE A 95 11.77 -2.08 1.47
N VAL A 96 10.54 -2.11 1.98
CA VAL A 96 10.23 -2.00 3.41
C VAL A 96 9.48 -3.26 3.83
N PRO A 97 10.20 -4.29 4.29
CA PRO A 97 9.57 -5.51 4.77
C PRO A 97 9.06 -5.31 6.21
N VAL A 98 7.76 -5.53 6.44
CA VAL A 98 7.21 -5.62 7.79
C VAL A 98 7.52 -7.02 8.34
N MET A 99 8.77 -7.22 8.74
CA MET A 99 9.34 -8.54 9.07
C MET A 99 8.60 -9.28 10.21
N ARG A 100 7.99 -8.56 11.15
CA ARG A 100 7.25 -9.14 12.28
C ARG A 100 6.06 -10.00 11.83
N THR A 101 5.49 -9.70 10.67
CA THR A 101 4.37 -10.42 10.06
C THR A 101 4.91 -11.53 9.15
N GLY A 102 5.77 -12.43 9.63
CA GLY A 102 6.52 -13.47 8.88
C GLY A 102 6.37 -13.60 7.35
N GLY A 103 6.14 -14.83 6.87
CA GLY A 103 6.10 -15.16 5.44
C GLY A 103 7.30 -14.65 4.62
N ALA A 104 7.04 -14.18 3.41
CA ALA A 104 8.05 -13.59 2.53
C ALA A 104 8.72 -12.37 3.21
N SER A 105 7.94 -11.49 3.82
CA SER A 105 8.44 -10.30 4.52
C SER A 105 9.38 -10.63 5.69
N GLY A 106 9.27 -11.81 6.29
CA GLY A 106 10.16 -12.34 7.33
C GLY A 106 11.39 -13.09 6.81
N GLY A 107 11.59 -13.14 5.48
CA GLY A 107 12.75 -13.78 4.85
C GLY A 107 12.50 -15.20 4.30
N HIS A 108 11.25 -15.67 4.23
CA HIS A 108 10.94 -16.99 3.68
C HIS A 108 10.76 -16.98 2.15
N PHE A 109 10.66 -18.18 1.55
CA PHE A 109 10.38 -18.36 0.11
C PHE A 109 11.45 -17.76 -0.84
N GLY A 110 12.71 -17.73 -0.40
CA GLY A 110 13.80 -17.16 -1.19
C GLY A 110 13.75 -15.64 -1.31
N PHE A 111 13.17 -14.96 -0.31
CA PHE A 111 13.14 -13.49 -0.26
C PHE A 111 14.58 -12.95 -0.32
N PRO A 112 14.87 -11.90 -1.12
CA PRO A 112 16.23 -11.38 -1.25
C PRO A 112 16.78 -10.93 0.11
N ALA A 113 17.93 -11.45 0.52
CA ALA A 113 18.53 -11.16 1.83
C ALA A 113 18.87 -9.67 1.96
N GLU A 114 19.32 -9.04 0.87
CA GLU A 114 19.63 -7.62 0.77
C GLU A 114 18.40 -6.72 0.95
N ALA A 115 17.19 -7.28 0.86
CA ALA A 115 15.96 -6.56 1.15
C ALA A 115 15.65 -6.49 2.65
N LEU A 116 16.27 -7.36 3.46
CA LEU A 116 16.14 -7.41 4.92
C LEU A 116 17.25 -6.62 5.62
N GLU A 117 18.29 -6.24 4.89
CA GLU A 117 19.36 -5.38 5.40
C GLU A 117 18.87 -3.94 5.54
N ARG A 118 19.23 -3.31 6.68
CA ARG A 118 18.90 -1.92 6.95
C ARG A 118 19.60 -1.01 5.93
N PRO A 119 18.87 -0.15 5.21
CA PRO A 119 19.48 0.89 4.38
C PRO A 119 20.31 1.86 5.24
N GLY A 120 21.45 2.34 4.72
CA GLY A 120 22.38 3.19 5.49
C GLY A 120 21.75 4.45 6.09
N ASP A 121 20.80 5.07 5.36
CA ASP A 121 20.13 6.31 5.76
C ASP A 121 18.94 6.11 6.71
N VAL A 122 18.56 4.86 7.00
CA VAL A 122 17.42 4.54 7.87
C VAL A 122 17.91 4.35 9.30
N GLU A 123 17.26 4.99 10.28
CA GLU A 123 17.61 4.83 11.69
C GLU A 123 17.43 3.38 12.17
N GLU A 124 18.39 2.88 12.95
CA GLU A 124 18.37 1.50 13.46
C GLU A 124 17.13 1.22 14.32
N ALA A 125 16.73 2.16 15.17
CA ALA A 125 15.54 2.00 16.01
C ALA A 125 14.26 1.80 15.18
N GLN A 126 14.12 2.53 14.07
CA GLN A 126 12.97 2.40 13.17
C GLN A 126 13.00 1.05 12.44
N TRP A 127 14.17 0.63 11.95
CA TRP A 127 14.31 -0.65 11.27
C TRP A 127 14.04 -1.84 12.21
N ALA A 128 14.55 -1.77 13.45
CA ALA A 128 14.36 -2.81 14.46
C ALA A 128 12.87 -3.03 14.79
N LEU A 129 12.06 -1.96 14.80
CA LEU A 129 10.62 -2.06 15.03
C LEU A 129 9.88 -2.87 13.95
N LEU A 130 10.40 -2.94 12.73
CA LEU A 130 9.81 -3.74 11.66
C LEU A 130 9.90 -5.25 11.94
N ALA A 131 10.92 -5.69 12.68
CA ALA A 131 11.12 -7.08 13.08
C ALA A 131 10.61 -7.40 14.49
N ASN A 132 10.30 -6.38 15.31
CA ASN A 132 9.91 -6.56 16.69
C ASN A 132 8.46 -7.06 16.82
N ARG A 133 8.28 -8.30 17.28
CA ARG A 133 6.96 -8.90 17.52
C ARG A 133 6.26 -8.33 18.76
N GLU A 134 7.02 -7.81 19.72
CA GLU A 134 6.48 -7.20 20.94
C GLU A 134 6.05 -5.75 20.73
N ALA A 135 6.53 -5.09 19.67
CA ALA A 135 6.07 -3.76 19.29
C ALA A 135 4.60 -3.80 18.89
N THR A 136 3.87 -2.75 19.27
CA THR A 136 2.48 -2.60 18.86
C THR A 136 2.39 -2.40 17.35
N ALA A 137 1.23 -2.75 16.78
CA ALA A 137 0.91 -2.46 15.38
C ALA A 137 1.13 -0.97 15.02
N ALA A 138 0.88 -0.07 15.97
CA ALA A 138 1.04 1.37 15.77
C ALA A 138 2.49 1.82 15.72
N GLU A 139 3.35 1.30 16.59
CA GLU A 139 4.78 1.60 16.55
C GLU A 139 5.42 1.05 15.28
N CYS A 140 5.09 -0.18 14.89
CA CYS A 140 5.57 -0.77 13.65
C CYS A 140 5.09 0.02 12.41
N ALA A 141 3.85 0.48 12.41
CA ALA A 141 3.31 1.29 11.33
C ALA A 141 3.99 2.65 11.20
N ALA A 142 4.23 3.33 12.33
CA ALA A 142 4.96 4.60 12.36
C ALA A 142 6.40 4.41 11.87
N ALA A 143 7.06 3.33 12.29
CA ALA A 143 8.38 2.97 11.81
C ALA A 143 8.40 2.73 10.30
N ALA A 144 7.47 1.92 9.76
CA ALA A 144 7.37 1.68 8.33
C ALA A 144 7.18 2.98 7.53
N ALA A 145 6.34 3.89 8.03
CA ALA A 145 6.13 5.19 7.40
C ALA A 145 7.39 6.09 7.41
N ALA A 146 8.15 6.07 8.51
CA ALA A 146 9.42 6.79 8.61
C ALA A 146 10.46 6.22 7.63
N VAL A 147 10.57 4.90 7.53
CA VAL A 147 11.45 4.21 6.58
C VAL A 147 11.07 4.55 5.13
N VAL A 148 9.78 4.47 4.77
CA VAL A 148 9.30 4.87 3.44
C VAL A 148 9.69 6.32 3.13
N SER A 149 9.49 7.22 4.08
CA SER A 149 9.83 8.64 3.90
C SER A 149 11.34 8.86 3.71
N CYS A 150 12.18 8.11 4.43
CA CYS A 150 13.63 8.13 4.24
C CYS A 150 14.02 7.63 2.83
N LEU A 151 13.49 6.48 2.40
CA LEU A 151 13.78 5.90 1.10
C LEU A 151 13.33 6.79 -0.07
N LEU A 152 12.20 7.49 0.07
CA LEU A 152 11.75 8.46 -0.92
C LEU A 152 12.73 9.65 -1.03
N ARG A 153 13.21 10.18 0.10
CA ARG A 153 14.19 11.28 0.12
C ARG A 153 15.53 10.87 -0.50
N ALA A 154 16.02 9.66 -0.22
CA ALA A 154 17.24 9.13 -0.82
C ALA A 154 17.17 9.04 -2.36
N ARG A 155 15.95 8.99 -2.93
CA ARG A 155 15.69 8.98 -4.37
C ARG A 155 15.48 10.38 -4.96
N GLY A 156 15.62 11.44 -4.16
CA GLY A 156 15.37 12.81 -4.59
C GLY A 156 13.90 13.20 -4.61
N HIS A 157 13.00 12.36 -4.06
CA HIS A 157 11.63 12.78 -3.80
C HIS A 157 11.60 13.49 -2.45
N ASP A 158 11.46 14.81 -2.47
CA ASP A 158 11.15 15.56 -1.26
C ASP A 158 9.65 15.45 -0.97
N PRO A 159 9.24 14.69 0.08
CA PRO A 159 7.83 14.55 0.43
C PRO A 159 7.22 15.88 0.91
N HIS A 160 8.03 16.87 1.30
CA HIS A 160 7.57 18.16 1.80
C HIS A 160 7.71 19.31 0.79
N ALA A 161 8.29 19.05 -0.39
CA ALA A 161 8.36 20.06 -1.42
C ALA A 161 6.93 20.47 -1.84
N ALA A 162 6.66 21.78 -1.81
CA ALA A 162 5.39 22.33 -2.27
C ALA A 162 5.09 21.84 -3.69
N ASP A 163 3.84 21.45 -3.92
CA ASP A 163 3.39 20.99 -5.22
C ASP A 163 3.35 22.18 -6.21
N PRO A 164 4.19 22.20 -7.25
CA PRO A 164 4.12 23.25 -8.26
C PRO A 164 2.83 23.17 -9.11
N ASP A 165 2.19 21.99 -9.17
CA ASP A 165 0.99 21.72 -10.00
C ASP A 165 -0.34 21.93 -9.27
N ALA A 166 -0.34 22.16 -7.95
CA ALA A 166 -1.55 22.47 -7.18
C ALA A 166 -2.29 23.76 -7.63
N ARG A 167 -1.77 24.47 -8.65
CA ARG A 167 -2.40 25.64 -9.28
C ARG A 167 -3.14 25.34 -10.59
N GLN A 168 -3.12 24.12 -11.12
CA GLN A 168 -3.87 23.77 -12.32
C GLN A 168 -4.91 22.72 -11.96
N GLY A 169 -6.15 23.18 -11.80
CA GLY A 169 -7.30 22.30 -11.57
C GLY A 169 -7.33 21.19 -12.61
N ASP A 170 -7.60 19.96 -12.15
CA ASP A 170 -7.63 18.76 -12.99
C ASP A 170 -8.37 19.06 -14.32
N PRO A 171 -7.78 18.77 -15.48
CA PRO A 171 -8.53 18.79 -16.72
C PRO A 171 -9.70 17.84 -16.54
N LYS A 172 -10.92 18.33 -16.75
CA LYS A 172 -12.11 17.47 -16.85
C LYS A 172 -11.82 16.40 -17.88
N VAL A 173 -11.53 15.19 -17.43
CA VAL A 173 -11.50 14.02 -18.28
C VAL A 173 -12.96 13.68 -18.53
N ASP A 174 -13.47 14.12 -19.68
CA ASP A 174 -14.79 13.72 -20.12
C ASP A 174 -14.81 12.18 -20.23
N PRO A 175 -15.86 11.52 -19.72
CA PRO A 175 -15.96 10.07 -19.79
C PRO A 175 -15.90 9.61 -21.24
N THR A 176 -15.12 8.57 -21.50
CA THR A 176 -14.97 8.06 -22.87
C THR A 176 -16.30 7.46 -23.36
N PRO A 177 -16.61 7.52 -24.67
CA PRO A 177 -17.84 6.95 -25.23
C PRO A 177 -18.07 5.46 -24.89
N GLN A 178 -17.00 4.74 -24.54
CA GLN A 178 -17.04 3.33 -24.17
C GLN A 178 -17.58 3.08 -22.75
N GLU A 179 -17.43 4.03 -21.82
CA GLU A 179 -17.95 3.94 -20.44
C GLU A 179 -19.46 4.21 -20.37
N ALA A 180 -20.01 4.99 -21.31
CA ALA A 180 -21.45 5.22 -21.42
C ALA A 180 -22.21 3.98 -21.94
N ALA A 181 -21.56 3.10 -22.71
CA ALA A 181 -22.18 1.94 -23.36
C ALA A 181 -22.26 0.70 -22.45
N ALA A 182 -21.46 0.60 -21.40
CA ALA A 182 -21.42 -0.58 -20.52
C ALA A 182 -22.60 -0.69 -19.53
N ARG A 183 -23.55 0.26 -19.54
CA ARG A 183 -24.64 0.32 -18.55
C ARG A 183 -25.86 -0.56 -18.88
N GLN A 184 -25.87 -1.31 -19.99
CA GLN A 184 -27.02 -2.13 -20.40
C GLN A 184 -26.64 -3.48 -21.04
N VAL A 185 -25.99 -4.38 -20.33
CA VAL A 185 -26.06 -5.82 -20.66
C VAL A 185 -26.06 -6.65 -19.37
N ARG A 186 -27.19 -7.27 -19.03
CA ARG A 186 -27.23 -8.37 -18.05
C ARG A 186 -26.89 -9.66 -18.78
N LEU A 187 -25.86 -10.37 -18.34
CA LEU A 187 -25.59 -11.76 -18.71
C LEU A 187 -25.67 -12.66 -17.45
N PRO A 188 -26.08 -13.94 -17.61
CA PRO A 188 -26.28 -14.87 -16.50
C PRO A 188 -24.95 -15.35 -15.94
N THR A 189 -24.88 -15.44 -14.61
CA THR A 189 -23.76 -15.99 -13.85
C THR A 189 -23.90 -17.52 -13.75
N THR A 190 -22.87 -18.24 -14.19
CA THR A 190 -22.58 -19.59 -13.68
C THR A 190 -21.20 -19.55 -13.01
N SER A 191 -21.15 -20.09 -11.79
CA SER A 191 -19.98 -20.08 -10.92
C SER A 191 -18.96 -21.15 -11.34
N PRO A 192 -17.67 -20.91 -11.05
CA PRO A 192 -16.80 -21.96 -10.57
C PRO A 192 -16.31 -21.68 -9.15
N SER A 193 -16.26 -22.76 -8.37
CA SER A 193 -15.63 -22.82 -7.05
C SER A 193 -14.12 -22.61 -7.15
N ALA A 194 -13.56 -21.82 -6.23
CA ALA A 194 -12.19 -21.94 -5.78
C ALA A 194 -12.12 -21.61 -4.29
N SER A 195 -11.86 -22.64 -3.49
CA SER A 195 -11.54 -22.57 -2.07
C SER A 195 -10.05 -22.36 -1.90
N LEU A 196 -9.69 -21.32 -1.14
CA LEU A 196 -8.64 -21.26 -0.10
C LEU A 196 -8.41 -19.78 0.21
N VAL A 197 -9.28 -19.21 1.04
CA VAL A 197 -9.04 -17.92 1.68
C VAL A 197 -8.52 -18.23 3.07
N SER A 198 -7.21 -18.14 3.28
CA SER A 198 -6.68 -18.00 4.64
C SER A 198 -7.18 -16.67 5.17
N GLY A 199 -7.93 -16.69 6.27
CA GLY A 199 -8.41 -15.49 6.93
C GLY A 199 -7.24 -14.61 7.34
N VAL A 200 -7.41 -13.30 7.19
CA VAL A 200 -6.49 -12.30 7.74
C VAL A 200 -6.59 -12.40 9.27
N THR A 201 -5.48 -12.54 9.97
CA THR A 201 -5.50 -12.51 11.44
C THR A 201 -5.85 -11.11 11.95
N GLU A 202 -6.42 -10.98 13.15
CA GLU A 202 -6.72 -9.66 13.74
C GLU A 202 -5.47 -8.78 13.85
N GLU A 203 -4.32 -9.43 14.06
CA GLU A 203 -3.03 -8.75 14.17
C GLU A 203 -2.57 -8.15 12.82
N GLU A 204 -2.78 -8.87 11.72
CA GLU A 204 -2.53 -8.37 10.36
C GLU A 204 -3.43 -7.18 10.03
N GLU A 205 -4.72 -7.27 10.36
CA GLU A 205 -5.64 -6.16 10.11
C GLU A 205 -5.31 -4.95 10.98
N ALA A 206 -4.83 -5.15 12.21
CA ALA A 206 -4.38 -4.08 13.10
C ALA A 206 -3.11 -3.38 12.57
N ALA A 207 -2.12 -4.14 12.10
CA ALA A 207 -0.91 -3.60 11.48
C ALA A 207 -1.25 -2.73 10.27
N VAL A 208 -2.10 -3.26 9.37
CA VAL A 208 -2.53 -2.54 8.17
C VAL A 208 -3.37 -1.31 8.51
N ARG A 209 -4.30 -1.43 9.46
CA ARG A 209 -5.09 -0.31 9.98
C ARG A 209 -4.20 0.83 10.43
N SER A 210 -3.17 0.53 11.21
CA SER A 210 -2.31 1.56 11.74
C SER A 210 -1.37 2.19 10.70
N VAL A 211 -0.93 1.41 9.72
CA VAL A 211 -0.12 1.91 8.58
C VAL A 211 -0.94 2.89 7.74
N ALA A 212 -2.18 2.49 7.42
CA ALA A 212 -3.07 3.23 6.53
C ALA A 212 -3.74 4.44 7.21
N GLY A 213 -4.10 4.32 8.49
CA GLY A 213 -4.82 5.33 9.25
C GLY A 213 -4.22 5.53 10.64
N SER A 214 -3.66 6.72 10.86
CA SER A 214 -3.37 7.19 12.23
C SER A 214 -4.11 8.50 12.42
N GLU A 215 -5.37 8.41 12.80
CA GLU A 215 -5.88 9.33 13.81
C GLU A 215 -6.40 8.45 14.93
N VAL A 216 -5.51 8.10 15.86
CA VAL A 216 -5.99 7.70 17.17
C VAL A 216 -6.59 8.96 17.76
N SER A 217 -7.91 8.94 17.84
CA SER A 217 -8.77 9.68 18.75
C SER A 217 -8.19 9.76 20.18
N ALA A 218 -7.14 10.57 20.36
CA ALA A 218 -6.48 10.84 21.63
C ALA A 218 -6.40 12.34 21.96
N ALA A 219 -6.89 13.22 21.07
CA ALA A 219 -6.94 14.66 21.33
C ALA A 219 -8.30 15.17 21.87
N HIS A 220 -9.31 14.30 22.05
CA HIS A 220 -10.67 14.73 22.47
C HIS A 220 -11.12 14.22 23.86
N ARG A 221 -10.17 13.87 24.75
CA ARG A 221 -10.48 13.53 26.17
C ARG A 221 -9.52 14.16 27.20
N LEU A 222 -8.94 15.32 26.89
CA LEU A 222 -8.15 16.11 27.86
C LEU A 222 -8.61 17.57 27.97
N LEU A 223 -9.88 17.87 27.67
CA LEU A 223 -10.46 19.22 27.82
C LEU A 223 -11.72 19.32 28.70
N HIS A 224 -12.03 18.30 29.52
CA HIS A 224 -13.14 18.38 30.50
C HIS A 224 -12.77 18.10 31.96
N ALA A 225 -11.48 18.11 32.30
CA ALA A 225 -11.04 18.19 33.69
C ALA A 225 -10.39 19.54 33.95
N GLY A 226 -11.20 20.61 34.00
CA GLY A 226 -10.70 21.93 34.32
C GLY A 226 -11.60 23.07 33.87
N ARG A 227 -12.77 23.21 34.50
CA ARG A 227 -13.35 24.51 34.89
C ARG A 227 -14.65 24.29 35.67
N THR A 228 -14.68 24.95 36.83
CA THR A 228 -15.71 25.09 37.89
C THR A 228 -16.00 23.85 38.70
#